data_AF-A0A6S6VX68-F1
#
_entry.id   AF-A0A6S6VX68-F1
#
_cell.length_a   1.000
_cell.length_b   1.000
_cell.length_c   1.000
_cell.angle_alpha   90.00
_cell.angle_beta   90.00
_cell.angle_gamma   90.00
#
_symmetry.space_group_name_H-M   'P 1'
#
loop_
_entity.id
_entity.type
_entity.pdbx_description
1 polymer ?
#
loop_
_entity_poly.entity_id
_entity_poly.type
_entity_poly.pdbx_seq_one_letter_code
_entity_poly.pdbx_strand_id
1 'polypeptide(L)'
;MEGADIRIIEKVQSLSDLELAVLICLVADQHCIIETEKEHIPDVQEELKLVAGSVFGLTWAVLECDENTTLDDFGNGILVRADEYEDSNIEHEKKRGQFSSISRSPDPFGTKSPSGFSPLDSERIANVVIARNLNQASSQVQIQALELIRGKRNFTRTAVHTAPKLFLFIALNTSGTPRLAMHLNDQFFISHKHQAEDGLPNMEELQEKERALDDGASMSSVDLMNLTKLTSEVRISSEVRAYLHNIVVFMRLHRAVAGGISALATRHFNTLAHALAPLHGLNYISPSMVALAARKIYPHRIIIAAPENERSMQWGSSLEAVKAVLEGVTVEDVIEEVLESVEVPL
;
A
#
# COMPACT_ATOMS: atom_id res chain seq x y z
N MET A 1 5.44 -29.26 7.99
CA MET A 1 5.50 -27.98 7.24
C MET A 1 5.38 -26.85 8.26
N GLU A 2 6.22 -26.86 9.31
CA GLU A 2 5.80 -26.28 10.60
C GLU A 2 6.84 -25.39 11.30
N GLY A 3 8.05 -25.22 10.76
CA GLY A 3 9.08 -24.40 11.42
C GLY A 3 9.16 -22.96 10.90
N ALA A 4 9.15 -22.80 9.58
CA ALA A 4 9.32 -21.49 8.92
C ALA A 4 8.05 -20.64 9.00
N ASP A 5 6.89 -21.26 8.74
CA ASP A 5 5.60 -20.54 8.75
C ASP A 5 5.26 -19.99 10.14
N ILE A 6 5.58 -20.73 11.21
CA ILE A 6 5.38 -20.26 12.61
C ILE A 6 6.24 -19.02 12.91
N ARG A 7 7.50 -19.02 12.46
CA ARG A 7 8.39 -17.85 12.65
C ARG A 7 7.90 -16.62 11.90
N ILE A 8 7.33 -16.82 10.70
CA ILE A 8 6.74 -15.72 9.93
C ILE A 8 5.52 -15.16 10.68
N ILE A 9 4.65 -16.03 11.20
CA ILE A 9 3.46 -15.60 11.96
C ILE A 9 3.84 -14.85 13.25
N GLU A 10 4.83 -15.34 14.00
CA GLU A 10 5.32 -14.67 15.21
C GLU A 10 5.87 -13.27 14.88
N LYS A 11 6.64 -13.14 13.80
CA LYS A 11 7.11 -11.84 13.31
C LYS A 11 5.97 -10.92 12.89
N VAL A 12 4.95 -11.45 12.20
CA VAL A 12 3.78 -10.67 11.79
C VAL A 12 2.98 -10.15 12.99
N GLN A 13 2.89 -10.93 14.06
CA GLN A 13 2.18 -10.53 15.29
C GLN A 13 2.89 -9.44 16.09
N SER A 14 4.21 -9.25 15.89
CA SER A 14 4.96 -8.15 16.50
C SER A 14 4.96 -6.87 15.68
N LEU A 15 4.39 -6.88 14.47
CA LEU A 15 4.38 -5.71 13.60
C LEU A 15 3.41 -4.64 14.10
N SER A 16 3.78 -3.38 13.89
CA SER A 16 2.90 -2.24 14.07
C SER A 16 1.79 -2.19 13.01
N ASP A 17 0.78 -1.37 13.25
CA ASP A 17 -0.34 -1.19 12.32
C ASP A 17 0.10 -0.69 10.93
N LEU A 18 1.12 0.20 10.89
CA LEU A 18 1.68 0.72 9.65
C LEU A 18 2.49 -0.35 8.91
N GLU A 19 3.32 -1.12 9.62
CA GLU A 19 4.07 -2.24 9.06
C GLU A 19 3.14 -3.32 8.51
N LEU A 20 2.09 -3.65 9.24
CA LEU A 20 1.07 -4.62 8.83
C LEU A 20 0.33 -4.12 7.57
N ALA A 21 -0.03 -2.85 7.51
CA ALA A 21 -0.66 -2.25 6.33
C ALA A 21 0.25 -2.34 5.09
N VAL A 22 1.54 -2.02 5.24
CA VAL A 22 2.55 -2.13 4.18
C VAL A 22 2.74 -3.58 3.75
N LEU A 23 2.86 -4.51 4.70
CA LEU A 23 3.00 -5.95 4.45
C LEU A 23 1.82 -6.49 3.63
N ILE A 24 0.59 -6.19 4.05
CA ILE A 24 -0.64 -6.61 3.37
C ILE A 24 -0.64 -6.13 1.92
N CYS A 25 -0.22 -4.89 1.68
CA CYS A 25 -0.17 -4.30 0.35
C CYS A 25 0.90 -4.94 -0.53
N LEU A 26 2.08 -5.23 0.03
CA LEU A 26 3.16 -5.94 -0.68
C LEU A 26 2.76 -7.36 -1.03
N VAL A 27 2.13 -8.10 -0.10
CA VAL A 27 1.66 -9.47 -0.33
C VAL A 27 0.55 -9.53 -1.39
N ALA A 28 -0.35 -8.54 -1.39
CA ALA A 28 -1.46 -8.44 -2.34
C ALA A 28 -1.08 -7.79 -3.70
N ASP A 29 0.16 -7.26 -3.82
CA ASP A 29 0.62 -6.45 -4.97
C ASP A 29 -0.33 -5.27 -5.26
N GLN A 30 -0.74 -4.55 -4.21
CA GLN A 30 -1.64 -3.40 -4.30
C GLN A 30 -1.10 -2.17 -3.54
N HIS A 31 -1.80 -1.04 -3.66
CA HIS A 31 -1.39 0.27 -3.16
C HIS A 31 -2.26 0.73 -1.98
N CYS A 32 -1.75 1.57 -1.08
CA CYS A 32 -2.51 2.04 0.07
C CYS A 32 -2.61 3.57 0.16
N ILE A 33 -3.66 4.02 0.84
CA ILE A 33 -3.81 5.38 1.33
C ILE A 33 -3.56 5.36 2.82
N ILE A 34 -2.74 6.29 3.29
CA ILE A 34 -2.52 6.53 4.72
C ILE A 34 -2.96 7.96 5.00
N GLU A 35 -3.88 8.10 5.95
CA GLU A 35 -4.38 9.38 6.41
C GLU A 35 -3.86 9.64 7.81
N THR A 36 -3.34 10.83 8.06
CA THR A 36 -2.88 11.23 9.41
C THR A 36 -3.14 12.72 9.62
N GLU A 37 -3.04 13.17 10.87
CA GLU A 37 -3.14 14.60 11.18
C GLU A 37 -1.95 15.37 10.60
N LYS A 38 -2.17 16.64 10.25
CA LYS A 38 -1.16 17.46 9.55
C LYS A 38 0.18 17.52 10.29
N GLU A 39 0.12 17.51 11.61
CA GLU A 39 1.27 17.60 12.51
C GLU A 39 2.14 16.34 12.46
N HIS A 40 1.54 15.17 12.22
CA HIS A 40 2.20 13.86 12.26
C HIS A 40 2.63 13.33 10.88
N ILE A 41 2.31 14.02 9.78
CA ILE A 41 2.78 13.63 8.44
C ILE A 41 4.31 13.44 8.36
N PRO A 42 5.17 14.35 8.85
CA PRO A 42 6.61 14.14 8.76
C PRO A 42 7.05 12.88 9.54
N ASP A 43 6.47 12.64 10.71
CA ASP A 43 6.84 11.51 11.56
C ASP A 43 6.42 10.18 10.92
N VAL A 44 5.18 10.10 10.41
CA VAL A 44 4.68 8.93 9.67
C VAL A 44 5.47 8.69 8.40
N GLN A 45 5.92 9.75 7.71
CA GLN A 45 6.78 9.61 6.55
C GLN A 45 8.11 8.95 6.91
N GLU A 46 8.79 9.43 7.96
CA GLU A 46 10.07 8.84 8.37
C GLU A 46 9.87 7.40 8.83
N GLU A 47 8.80 7.10 9.58
CA GLU A 47 8.42 5.73 9.94
C GLU A 47 8.27 4.84 8.69
N LEU A 48 7.53 5.29 7.67
CA LEU A 48 7.34 4.52 6.44
C LEU A 48 8.64 4.30 5.66
N LYS A 49 9.59 5.23 5.72
CA LYS A 49 10.93 5.04 5.14
C LYS A 49 11.70 3.97 5.89
N LEU A 50 11.65 3.99 7.22
CA LEU A 50 12.29 2.98 8.07
C LEU A 50 11.67 1.61 7.85
N VAL A 51 10.34 1.53 7.77
CA VAL A 51 9.63 0.29 7.43
C VAL A 51 10.07 -0.23 6.05
N ALA A 52 10.11 0.63 5.03
CA ALA A 52 10.54 0.22 3.69
C ALA A 52 12.00 -0.27 3.68
N GLY A 53 12.92 0.48 4.30
CA GLY A 53 14.35 0.20 4.28
C GLY A 53 14.79 -0.88 5.27
N SER A 54 14.50 -0.69 6.55
CA SER A 54 14.99 -1.53 7.65
C SER A 54 14.19 -2.84 7.78
N VAL A 55 12.86 -2.78 7.66
CA VAL A 55 12.00 -3.97 7.84
C VAL A 55 11.95 -4.82 6.57
N PHE A 56 11.75 -4.19 5.40
CA PHE A 56 11.57 -4.91 4.13
C PHE A 56 12.77 -4.92 3.20
N GLY A 57 13.82 -4.12 3.46
CA GLY A 57 15.00 -4.05 2.59
C GLY A 57 14.71 -3.49 1.19
N LEU A 58 13.69 -2.63 1.06
CA LEU A 58 13.20 -2.08 -0.20
C LEU A 58 13.69 -0.64 -0.41
N THR A 59 13.95 -0.28 -1.67
CA THR A 59 14.23 1.10 -2.05
C THR A 59 12.98 1.96 -1.89
N TRP A 60 13.13 3.18 -1.40
CA TRP A 60 12.03 4.10 -1.22
C TRP A 60 12.32 5.46 -1.87
N ALA A 61 11.27 6.14 -2.31
CA ALA A 61 11.32 7.50 -2.80
C ALA A 61 10.15 8.30 -2.20
N VAL A 62 10.41 9.57 -1.87
CA VAL A 62 9.39 10.47 -1.34
C VAL A 62 9.14 11.58 -2.34
N LEU A 63 7.86 11.78 -2.65
CA LEU A 63 7.40 12.85 -3.50
C LEU A 63 6.50 13.78 -2.69
N GLU A 64 6.84 15.06 -2.66
CA GLU A 64 5.97 16.10 -2.14
C GLU A 64 5.11 16.65 -3.28
N CYS A 65 3.78 16.49 -3.18
CA CYS A 65 2.87 17.00 -4.19
C CYS A 65 2.19 18.28 -3.71
N ASP A 66 2.19 19.28 -4.57
CA ASP A 66 1.49 20.55 -4.45
C ASP A 66 0.80 20.91 -5.79
N GLU A 67 0.08 22.03 -5.82
CA GLU A 67 -0.61 22.49 -7.03
C GLU A 67 0.36 22.83 -8.18
N ASN A 68 1.61 23.17 -7.86
CA ASN A 68 2.63 23.58 -8.83
C ASN A 68 3.47 22.41 -9.35
N THR A 69 3.31 21.22 -8.79
CA THR A 69 4.09 20.03 -9.13
C THR A 69 3.91 19.72 -10.61
N THR A 70 5.02 19.73 -11.34
CA THR A 70 5.01 19.42 -12.77
C THR A 70 5.09 17.90 -13.00
N LEU A 71 4.73 17.47 -14.21
CA LEU A 71 4.89 16.07 -14.61
C LEU A 71 6.36 15.61 -14.60
N ASP A 72 7.29 16.54 -14.85
CA ASP A 72 8.73 16.23 -14.81
C ASP A 72 9.19 16.04 -13.36
N ASP A 73 8.69 16.86 -12.42
CA ASP A 73 9.00 16.73 -10.99
C ASP A 73 8.47 15.39 -10.44
N PHE A 74 7.24 15.02 -10.80
CA PHE A 74 6.68 13.70 -10.48
C PHE A 74 7.55 12.59 -11.07
N GLY A 75 7.92 12.71 -12.34
CA GLY A 75 8.65 11.67 -13.06
C GLY A 75 10.06 11.44 -12.55
N ASN A 76 10.76 12.51 -12.15
CA ASN A 76 12.10 12.44 -11.59
C ASN A 76 12.10 12.10 -10.09
N GLY A 77 11.08 12.55 -9.34
CA GLY A 77 10.99 12.33 -7.89
C GLY A 77 10.76 10.87 -7.48
N ILE A 78 10.31 10.02 -8.41
CA ILE A 78 10.15 8.57 -8.16
C ILE A 78 11.40 7.75 -8.52
N LEU A 79 12.41 8.37 -9.13
CA LEU A 79 13.61 7.70 -9.60
C LEU A 79 14.69 7.71 -8.53
N VAL A 80 15.34 6.56 -8.38
CA VAL A 80 16.46 6.34 -7.46
C VAL A 80 17.66 5.86 -8.27
N ARG A 81 18.85 6.30 -7.87
CA ARG A 81 20.12 5.89 -8.49
C ARG A 81 20.53 4.51 -7.99
N ALA A 82 20.85 3.61 -8.92
CA ALA A 82 21.27 2.25 -8.61
C ALA A 82 22.54 2.20 -7.74
N ASP A 83 23.42 3.21 -7.84
CA ASP A 83 24.73 3.22 -7.18
C ASP A 83 24.68 3.53 -5.68
N GLU A 84 23.56 4.04 -5.15
CA GLU A 84 23.41 4.40 -3.72
C GLU A 84 23.02 3.22 -2.82
N TYR A 85 22.68 2.05 -3.38
CA TYR A 85 22.14 0.91 -2.64
C TYR A 85 22.88 -0.43 -2.84
N GLU A 86 23.82 -0.53 -3.78
CA GLU A 86 24.64 -1.75 -3.93
C GLU A 86 25.80 -1.83 -2.91
N ASP A 87 26.19 -0.72 -2.27
CA ASP A 87 27.33 -0.72 -1.32
C ASP A 87 26.96 -1.24 0.09
N SER A 88 25.68 -1.30 0.45
CA SER A 88 25.24 -1.81 1.78
C SER A 88 25.04 -3.32 1.84
N ASN A 89 24.90 -4.01 0.69
CA ASN A 89 24.68 -5.46 0.64
C ASN A 89 25.95 -6.29 0.38
N ILE A 90 27.10 -5.66 0.11
CA ILE A 90 28.34 -6.37 -0.31
C ILE A 90 29.37 -6.51 0.83
N GLU A 91 29.26 -5.76 1.94
CA GLU A 91 30.25 -5.88 3.02
C GLU A 91 30.14 -7.17 3.86
N HIS A 92 29.01 -7.90 3.80
CA HIS A 92 28.81 -9.10 4.63
C HIS A 92 29.26 -10.43 4.00
N GLU A 93 29.74 -10.45 2.75
CA GLU A 93 30.14 -11.70 2.07
C GLU A 93 31.60 -11.77 1.60
N LYS A 94 32.51 -10.93 2.13
CA LYS A 94 33.97 -11.01 1.87
C LYS A 94 34.81 -11.34 3.11
N LYS A 95 34.43 -12.37 3.86
CA LYS A 95 35.36 -13.04 4.80
C LYS A 95 35.24 -14.56 4.72
N ARG A 96 35.56 -15.14 3.55
CA ARG A 96 36.05 -16.54 3.44
C ARG A 96 36.61 -16.78 2.05
N GLY A 97 37.93 -16.85 1.97
CA GLY A 97 38.63 -17.21 0.74
C GLY A 97 40.01 -16.58 0.64
N GLN A 98 40.91 -16.94 1.56
CA GLN A 98 42.34 -16.81 1.29
C GLN A 98 42.66 -17.66 0.07
N PHE A 99 42.94 -17.04 -1.08
CA PHE A 99 43.90 -17.58 -2.04
C PHE A 99 44.65 -16.43 -2.71
N SER A 100 45.94 -16.38 -2.40
CA SER A 100 46.95 -15.69 -3.17
C SER A 100 47.02 -16.29 -4.59
N SER A 101 47.25 -15.45 -5.60
CA SER A 101 48.46 -15.52 -6.44
C SER A 101 48.35 -14.80 -7.81
N ILE A 102 49.43 -14.06 -8.09
CA ILE A 102 50.14 -13.92 -9.37
C ILE A 102 49.65 -12.88 -10.40
N SER A 103 50.55 -11.93 -10.60
CA SER A 103 50.73 -10.96 -11.69
C SER A 103 50.72 -11.60 -13.09
N ARG A 104 50.08 -10.93 -14.07
CA ARG A 104 50.42 -11.05 -15.49
C ARG A 104 50.35 -9.70 -16.21
N SER A 105 51.28 -9.57 -17.14
CA SER A 105 51.79 -8.43 -17.90
C SER A 105 50.80 -7.84 -18.93
N PRO A 106 51.10 -6.66 -19.53
CA PRO A 106 50.22 -5.99 -20.48
C PRO A 106 50.46 -6.48 -21.92
N ASP A 107 49.40 -6.88 -22.62
CA ASP A 107 49.43 -7.10 -24.08
C ASP A 107 48.72 -5.95 -24.82
N PRO A 108 49.28 -5.44 -25.94
CA PRO A 108 48.77 -4.26 -26.64
C PRO A 108 48.16 -4.62 -28.00
N PHE A 109 46.89 -5.03 -28.05
CA PHE A 109 46.15 -5.05 -29.33
C PHE A 109 44.68 -4.66 -29.11
N GLY A 110 44.36 -3.46 -29.58
CA GLY A 110 43.03 -2.87 -29.52
C GLY A 110 42.10 -3.46 -30.56
N THR A 111 41.07 -4.15 -30.08
CA THR A 111 39.77 -4.24 -30.75
C THR A 111 38.83 -3.31 -30.03
N LYS A 112 38.49 -2.19 -30.69
CA LYS A 112 37.46 -1.24 -30.24
C LYS A 112 36.11 -1.97 -30.26
N SER A 113 35.71 -2.55 -29.13
CA SER A 113 34.31 -2.83 -28.86
C SER A 113 33.54 -1.50 -28.91
N PRO A 114 32.35 -1.44 -29.52
CA PRO A 114 31.58 -0.21 -29.61
C PRO A 114 31.36 0.29 -28.18
N SER A 115 31.71 1.54 -27.96
CA SER A 115 31.48 2.29 -26.73
C SER A 115 30.11 1.96 -26.18
N GLY A 116 30.09 1.28 -25.04
CA GLY A 116 28.90 1.04 -24.26
C GLY A 116 28.15 2.34 -24.04
N PHE A 117 26.83 2.21 -24.03
CA PHE A 117 25.85 3.24 -23.73
C PHE A 117 26.34 4.23 -22.65
N SER A 118 26.12 5.51 -22.92
CA SER A 118 26.37 6.62 -22.01
C SER A 118 25.74 6.36 -20.63
N PRO A 119 26.34 6.83 -19.52
CA PRO A 119 25.92 6.54 -18.14
C PRO A 119 24.71 7.39 -17.70
N LEU A 120 23.63 7.40 -18.49
CA LEU A 120 22.34 8.01 -18.14
C LEU A 120 21.29 6.96 -17.73
N ASP A 121 21.69 5.68 -17.65
CA ASP A 121 20.78 4.52 -17.54
C ASP A 121 20.76 3.85 -16.14
N SER A 122 21.24 4.53 -15.08
CA SER A 122 21.19 3.98 -13.71
C SER A 122 20.03 4.50 -12.86
N GLU A 123 19.03 5.16 -13.45
CA GLU A 123 17.84 5.64 -12.74
C GLU A 123 16.67 4.66 -12.87
N ARG A 124 16.22 4.12 -11.74
CA ARG A 124 15.13 3.14 -11.65
C ARG A 124 14.05 3.64 -10.71
N ILE A 125 12.81 3.23 -10.93
CA ILE A 125 11.71 3.56 -10.02
C ILE A 125 11.94 2.82 -8.70
N ALA A 126 11.75 3.53 -7.57
CA ALA A 126 11.80 2.94 -6.25
C ALA A 126 10.78 1.81 -6.06
N ASN A 127 11.07 0.86 -5.17
CA ASN A 127 10.10 -0.17 -4.79
C ASN A 127 8.91 0.42 -4.03
N VAL A 128 9.16 1.38 -3.13
CA VAL A 128 8.13 2.05 -2.34
C VAL A 128 8.13 3.54 -2.68
N VAL A 129 7.03 4.05 -3.23
CA VAL A 129 6.87 5.48 -3.49
C VAL A 129 5.88 6.07 -2.50
N ILE A 130 6.33 7.03 -1.71
CA ILE A 130 5.50 7.75 -0.73
C ILE A 130 5.16 9.12 -1.33
N ALA A 131 3.92 9.30 -1.75
CA ALA A 131 3.43 10.56 -2.31
C ALA A 131 2.64 11.33 -1.26
N ARG A 132 3.19 12.47 -0.81
CA ARG A 132 2.54 13.36 0.17
C ARG A 132 1.55 14.27 -0.51
N ASN A 133 0.39 14.47 0.11
CA ASN A 133 -0.63 15.43 -0.32
C ASN A 133 -1.00 15.28 -1.80
N LEU A 134 -1.05 14.04 -2.30
CA LEU A 134 -1.39 13.75 -3.70
C LEU A 134 -2.77 14.31 -4.09
N ASN A 135 -3.64 14.52 -3.11
CA ASN A 135 -4.93 15.15 -3.28
C ASN A 135 -4.89 16.65 -3.62
N GLN A 136 -3.79 17.34 -3.31
CA GLN A 136 -3.56 18.75 -3.68
C GLN A 136 -2.87 18.88 -5.05
N ALA A 137 -2.35 17.78 -5.57
CA ALA A 137 -1.67 17.76 -6.86
C ALA A 137 -2.62 18.11 -8.02
N SER A 138 -2.06 18.68 -9.09
CA SER A 138 -2.79 18.94 -10.32
C SER A 138 -3.42 17.66 -10.91
N SER A 139 -4.53 17.78 -11.65
CA SER A 139 -5.22 16.62 -12.23
C SER A 139 -4.32 15.82 -13.18
N GLN A 140 -3.36 16.46 -13.84
CA GLN A 140 -2.41 15.78 -14.73
C GLN A 140 -1.48 14.86 -13.94
N VAL A 141 -0.98 15.31 -12.78
CA VAL A 141 -0.13 14.50 -11.89
C VAL A 141 -0.92 13.31 -11.33
N GLN A 142 -2.19 13.53 -10.93
CA GLN A 142 -3.05 12.43 -10.48
C GLN A 142 -3.32 11.38 -11.57
N ILE A 143 -3.46 11.81 -12.83
CA ILE A 143 -3.57 10.89 -13.98
C ILE A 143 -2.26 10.12 -14.18
N GLN A 144 -1.10 10.79 -14.08
CA GLN A 144 0.20 10.12 -14.18
C GLN A 144 0.39 9.07 -13.06
N ALA A 145 0.01 9.39 -11.83
CA ALA A 145 0.02 8.44 -10.73
C ALA A 145 -0.90 7.23 -10.99
N LEU A 146 -2.09 7.48 -11.57
CA LEU A 146 -3.01 6.42 -11.99
C LEU A 146 -2.40 5.51 -13.06
N GLU A 147 -1.70 6.09 -14.05
CA GLU A 147 -0.99 5.32 -15.08
C GLU A 147 0.17 4.50 -14.50
N LEU A 148 0.92 5.07 -13.55
CA LEU A 148 1.98 4.35 -12.84
C LEU A 148 1.43 3.16 -12.06
N ILE A 149 0.36 3.35 -11.30
CA ILE A 149 -0.32 2.30 -10.51
C ILE A 149 -0.83 1.18 -11.43
N ARG A 150 -1.54 1.51 -12.51
CA ARG A 150 -2.16 0.51 -13.39
C ARG A 150 -1.18 -0.14 -14.36
N GLY A 151 -0.28 0.66 -14.91
CA GLY A 151 0.63 0.26 -15.98
C GLY A 151 1.98 -0.23 -15.48
N LYS A 152 2.33 0.02 -14.21
CA LYS A 152 3.66 -0.25 -13.63
C LYS A 152 4.79 0.34 -14.48
N ARG A 153 4.53 1.47 -15.12
CA ARG A 153 5.46 2.17 -16.03
C ARG A 153 5.26 3.66 -15.86
N ASN A 154 6.37 4.39 -15.84
CA ASN A 154 6.37 5.83 -15.89
C ASN A 154 6.97 6.30 -17.22
N PHE A 155 6.34 7.29 -17.84
CA PHE A 155 6.81 7.92 -19.07
C PHE A 155 7.39 9.29 -18.71
N THR A 156 8.71 9.44 -18.80
CA THR A 156 9.37 10.75 -18.74
C THR A 156 9.61 11.25 -20.16
N ARG A 157 9.99 12.53 -20.32
CA ARG A 157 10.34 13.06 -21.65
C ARG A 157 11.55 12.34 -22.28
N THR A 158 12.42 11.79 -21.45
CA THR A 158 13.71 11.25 -21.84
C THR A 158 13.71 9.73 -21.94
N ALA A 159 12.90 9.02 -21.15
CA ALA A 159 12.89 7.57 -21.11
C ALA A 159 11.56 7.00 -20.59
N VAL A 160 11.41 5.68 -20.74
CA VAL A 160 10.30 4.93 -20.13
C VAL A 160 10.90 4.04 -19.05
N HIS A 161 10.54 4.31 -17.79
CA HIS A 161 11.01 3.52 -16.66
C HIS A 161 9.91 2.52 -16.26
N THR A 162 10.30 1.26 -16.08
CA THR A 162 9.37 0.21 -15.62
C THR A 162 9.52 0.03 -14.11
N ALA A 163 8.41 -0.05 -13.40
CA ALA A 163 8.40 -0.27 -11.97
C ALA A 163 8.92 -1.68 -11.62
N PRO A 164 9.60 -1.85 -10.48
CA PRO A 164 10.05 -3.16 -10.03
C PRO A 164 8.90 -4.16 -9.84
N LYS A 165 9.24 -5.45 -9.70
CA LYS A 165 8.24 -6.51 -9.43
C LYS A 165 7.49 -6.26 -8.12
N LEU A 166 8.22 -5.88 -7.07
CA LEU A 166 7.67 -5.41 -5.81
C LEU A 166 7.56 -3.90 -5.90
N PHE A 167 6.35 -3.41 -6.14
CA PHE A 167 6.08 -2.00 -6.27
C PHE A 167 4.88 -1.61 -5.41
N LEU A 168 5.12 -0.74 -4.44
CA LEU A 168 4.12 -0.16 -3.56
C LEU A 168 4.08 1.35 -3.77
N PHE A 169 2.86 1.87 -3.82
CA PHE A 169 2.61 3.30 -3.93
C PHE A 169 1.72 3.65 -2.76
N ILE A 170 2.20 4.58 -1.93
CA ILE A 170 1.55 5.01 -0.70
C ILE A 170 1.16 6.46 -0.88
N ALA A 171 -0.13 6.75 -0.85
CA ALA A 171 -0.62 8.13 -0.80
C ALA A 171 -0.75 8.55 0.67
N LEU A 172 0.12 9.45 1.13
CA LEU A 172 0.10 10.00 2.48
C LEU A 172 -0.62 11.35 2.46
N ASN A 173 -1.84 11.40 3.00
CA ASN A 173 -2.69 12.59 2.97
C ASN A 173 -3.05 13.07 4.39
N THR A 174 -3.39 14.35 4.50
CA THR A 174 -3.93 14.89 5.76
C THR A 174 -5.38 14.44 5.94
N SER A 175 -5.77 13.99 7.13
CA SER A 175 -7.16 13.67 7.47
C SER A 175 -8.08 14.89 7.28
N GLY A 176 -9.25 14.71 6.67
CA GLY A 176 -10.23 15.78 6.49
C GLY A 176 -9.97 16.73 5.32
N THR A 177 -9.01 16.40 4.44
CA THR A 177 -8.76 17.12 3.19
C THR A 177 -9.61 16.59 2.03
N PRO A 178 -9.74 17.33 0.90
CA PRO A 178 -10.45 16.83 -0.27
C PRO A 178 -9.91 15.47 -0.71
N ARG A 179 -10.81 14.58 -1.12
CA ARG A 179 -10.44 13.25 -1.59
C ARG A 179 -9.77 13.32 -2.96
N LEU A 180 -8.99 12.28 -3.26
CA LEU A 180 -8.41 12.05 -4.57
C LEU A 180 -9.50 11.94 -5.65
N ALA A 181 -9.14 12.16 -6.91
CA ALA A 181 -10.04 11.93 -8.04
C ALA A 181 -10.64 10.52 -7.98
N MET A 182 -11.94 10.41 -8.26
CA MET A 182 -12.72 9.17 -8.09
C MET A 182 -12.04 7.93 -8.71
N HIS A 183 -11.51 8.07 -9.93
CA HIS A 183 -10.86 6.96 -10.65
C HIS A 183 -9.52 6.54 -10.04
N LEU A 184 -8.76 7.49 -9.50
CA LEU A 184 -7.49 7.24 -8.82
C LEU A 184 -7.75 6.59 -7.47
N ASN A 185 -8.69 7.14 -6.70
CA ASN A 185 -9.08 6.63 -5.40
C ASN A 185 -9.54 5.16 -5.44
N ASP A 186 -10.28 4.75 -6.48
CA ASP A 186 -10.76 3.37 -6.62
C ASP A 186 -9.63 2.33 -6.80
N GLN A 187 -8.47 2.75 -7.34
CA GLN A 187 -7.30 1.87 -7.51
C GLN A 187 -6.57 1.55 -6.21
N PHE A 188 -6.74 2.36 -5.17
CA PHE A 188 -6.07 2.13 -3.88
C PHE A 188 -6.77 1.03 -3.11
N PHE A 189 -6.02 0.04 -2.62
CA PHE A 189 -6.52 -1.15 -1.95
C PHE A 189 -7.16 -0.87 -0.61
N ILE A 190 -6.36 -0.40 0.34
CA ILE A 190 -6.76 -0.11 1.73
C ILE A 190 -6.58 1.37 2.03
N SER A 191 -7.40 1.86 2.96
CA SER A 191 -7.18 3.12 3.65
C SER A 191 -6.92 2.85 5.12
N HIS A 192 -5.81 3.36 5.63
CA HIS A 192 -5.44 3.30 7.04
C HIS A 192 -5.36 4.73 7.58
N LYS A 193 -6.12 5.01 8.64
CA LYS A 193 -6.05 6.28 9.37
C LYS A 193 -5.15 6.06 10.58
N HIS A 194 -4.00 6.75 10.58
CA HIS A 194 -3.04 6.72 11.68
C HIS A 194 -3.34 7.86 12.65
N GLN A 195 -3.41 7.54 13.93
CA GLN A 195 -3.63 8.48 15.02
C GLN A 195 -2.38 8.55 15.90
N ALA A 196 -2.21 9.66 16.64
CA ALA A 196 -1.06 9.86 17.52
C ALA A 196 -0.90 8.76 18.59
N GLU A 197 -2.00 8.10 18.95
CA GLU A 197 -2.04 7.01 19.93
C GLU A 197 -1.52 5.67 19.39
N ASP A 198 -1.41 5.52 18.07
CA ASP A 198 -0.95 4.28 17.43
C ASP A 198 0.57 4.07 17.59
N GLY A 199 1.31 5.11 17.98
CA GLY A 199 2.76 5.08 18.20
C GLY A 199 3.58 4.97 16.90
N LEU A 200 4.89 5.23 17.00
CA LEU A 200 5.84 5.13 15.88
C LEU A 200 7.06 4.33 16.32
N PRO A 201 6.94 2.99 16.40
CA PRO A 201 7.92 2.15 17.07
C PRO A 201 9.28 2.15 16.38
N ASN A 202 9.35 2.23 15.04
CA ASN A 202 10.66 2.24 14.38
C ASN A 202 11.42 3.54 14.61
N MET A 203 10.71 4.67 14.67
CA MET A 203 11.29 5.96 15.02
C MET A 203 11.78 5.99 16.48
N GLU A 204 11.00 5.44 17.42
CA GLU A 204 11.40 5.30 18.83
C GLU A 204 12.63 4.39 18.95
N GLU A 205 12.62 3.23 18.28
CA GLU A 205 13.75 2.32 18.25
C GLU A 205 14.99 2.94 17.63
N LEU A 206 14.87 3.77 16.60
CA LEU A 206 16.03 4.42 15.96
C LEU A 206 16.68 5.45 16.89
N GLN A 207 15.87 6.16 17.69
CA GLN A 207 16.38 7.05 18.74
C GLN A 207 17.11 6.26 19.85
N GLU A 208 16.71 5.02 20.11
CA GLU A 208 17.35 4.13 21.08
C GLU A 208 18.56 3.35 20.50
N LYS A 209 18.52 3.00 19.21
CA LYS A 209 19.51 2.17 18.47
C LYS A 209 20.78 2.90 18.06
N GLU A 210 20.95 4.20 18.37
CA GLU A 210 22.29 4.81 18.45
C GLU A 210 23.22 4.11 19.46
N ARG A 211 22.73 3.09 20.22
CA ARG A 211 23.51 2.35 21.23
C ARG A 211 23.63 0.83 21.02
N ALA A 212 23.00 0.19 20.04
CA ALA A 212 23.19 -1.25 19.82
C ALA A 212 22.89 -1.69 18.37
N LEU A 213 23.89 -2.33 17.75
CA LEU A 213 23.75 -3.07 16.50
C LEU A 213 23.08 -4.41 16.82
N ASP A 214 21.75 -4.52 16.63
CA ASP A 214 21.08 -5.82 16.61
C ASP A 214 20.05 -5.90 15.48
N ASP A 215 20.01 -7.08 14.87
CA ASP A 215 19.30 -7.48 13.65
C ASP A 215 17.79 -7.60 13.94
N GLY A 216 17.14 -6.45 14.03
CA GLY A 216 15.70 -6.35 14.29
C GLY A 216 14.89 -6.90 13.13
N ALA A 217 14.31 -8.09 13.32
CA ALA A 217 13.14 -8.66 12.65
C ALA A 217 12.90 -8.33 11.15
N SER A 218 13.95 -8.22 10.34
CA SER A 218 13.80 -7.97 8.91
C SER A 218 12.99 -9.11 8.25
N MET A 219 12.06 -8.73 7.38
CA MET A 219 11.28 -9.64 6.56
C MET A 219 11.95 -9.75 5.20
N SER A 220 12.43 -10.96 4.89
CA SER A 220 13.15 -11.18 3.64
C SER A 220 12.18 -11.24 2.46
N SER A 221 12.68 -10.95 1.26
CA SER A 221 11.91 -11.12 0.02
C SER A 221 11.34 -12.55 -0.16
N VAL A 222 12.01 -13.56 0.42
CA VAL A 222 11.57 -14.95 0.43
C VAL A 222 10.33 -15.13 1.32
N ASP A 223 10.29 -14.46 2.47
CA ASP A 223 9.14 -14.50 3.37
C ASP A 223 7.90 -13.88 2.73
N LEU A 224 8.07 -12.77 1.99
CA LEU A 224 6.98 -12.16 1.21
C LEU A 224 6.45 -13.13 0.14
N MET A 225 7.32 -13.79 -0.62
CA MET A 225 6.91 -14.77 -1.62
C MET A 225 6.16 -15.95 -0.99
N ASN A 226 6.60 -16.41 0.18
CA ASN A 226 5.93 -17.46 0.92
C ASN A 226 4.53 -17.02 1.38
N LEU A 227 4.38 -15.80 1.92
CA LEU A 227 3.08 -15.24 2.31
C LEU A 227 2.13 -15.07 1.11
N THR A 228 2.62 -14.59 -0.03
CA THR A 228 1.82 -14.51 -1.26
C THR A 228 1.36 -15.90 -1.71
N LYS A 229 2.22 -16.91 -1.61
CA LYS A 229 1.85 -18.30 -1.93
C LYS A 229 0.77 -18.80 -0.96
N LEU A 230 0.96 -18.64 0.34
CA LEU A 230 -0.01 -19.04 1.35
C LEU A 230 -1.37 -18.37 1.12
N THR A 231 -1.38 -17.07 0.80
CA THR A 231 -2.59 -16.31 0.45
C THR A 231 -3.38 -16.95 -0.71
N SER A 232 -2.68 -17.50 -1.71
CA SER A 232 -3.32 -18.18 -2.84
C SER A 232 -3.89 -19.57 -2.52
N GLU A 233 -3.42 -20.21 -1.44
CA GLU A 233 -3.85 -21.54 -1.00
C GLU A 233 -5.00 -21.51 0.02
N VAL A 234 -5.35 -20.31 0.52
CA VAL A 234 -6.44 -20.10 1.49
C VAL A 234 -7.77 -20.56 0.92
N ARG A 235 -8.53 -21.31 1.74
CA ARG A 235 -9.86 -21.81 1.38
C ARG A 235 -10.96 -20.88 1.88
N ILE A 236 -11.97 -20.66 1.05
CA ILE A 236 -13.19 -19.96 1.42
C ILE A 236 -14.40 -20.90 1.27
N SER A 237 -15.18 -21.03 2.35
CA SER A 237 -16.42 -21.81 2.33
C SER A 237 -17.50 -21.11 1.49
N SER A 238 -18.49 -21.86 1.01
CA SER A 238 -19.61 -21.28 0.25
C SER A 238 -20.41 -20.27 1.07
N GLU A 239 -20.56 -20.51 2.37
CA GLU A 239 -21.33 -19.66 3.28
C GLU A 239 -20.60 -18.34 3.55
N VAL A 240 -19.28 -18.37 3.79
CA VAL A 240 -18.47 -17.16 3.96
C VAL A 240 -18.40 -16.36 2.65
N ARG A 241 -18.35 -17.05 1.50
CA ARG A 241 -18.43 -16.38 0.19
C ARG A 241 -19.79 -15.70 0.00
N ALA A 242 -20.88 -16.32 0.43
CA ALA A 242 -22.20 -15.70 0.40
C ALA A 242 -22.28 -14.49 1.34
N TYR A 243 -21.74 -14.60 2.56
CA TYR A 243 -21.62 -13.48 3.51
C TYR A 243 -20.88 -12.28 2.92
N LEU A 244 -19.71 -12.51 2.31
CA LEU A 244 -18.94 -11.48 1.61
C LEU A 244 -19.79 -10.80 0.52
N HIS A 245 -20.51 -11.58 -0.29
CA HIS A 245 -21.36 -11.03 -1.33
C HIS A 245 -22.56 -10.25 -0.78
N ASN A 246 -23.18 -10.74 0.29
CA ASN A 246 -24.28 -10.05 0.95
C ASN A 246 -23.82 -8.68 1.46
N ILE A 247 -22.68 -8.56 2.13
CA ILE A 247 -22.11 -7.27 2.53
C ILE A 247 -22.02 -6.32 1.34
N VAL A 248 -21.46 -6.77 0.21
CA VAL A 248 -21.33 -5.94 -1.00
C VAL A 248 -22.70 -5.47 -1.51
N VAL A 249 -23.71 -6.35 -1.52
CA VAL A 249 -25.07 -6.03 -1.97
C VAL A 249 -25.72 -5.03 -1.03
N PHE A 250 -25.70 -5.26 0.28
CA PHE A 250 -26.28 -4.36 1.27
C PHE A 250 -25.62 -2.98 1.23
N MET A 251 -24.30 -2.92 1.11
CA MET A 251 -23.57 -1.66 0.95
C MET A 251 -23.95 -0.90 -0.32
N ARG A 252 -24.20 -1.59 -1.45
CA ARG A 252 -24.68 -0.96 -2.71
C ARG A 252 -26.12 -0.47 -2.63
N LEU A 253 -26.94 -1.12 -1.80
CA LEU A 253 -28.34 -0.78 -1.59
C LEU A 253 -28.54 0.24 -0.47
N HIS A 254 -27.52 0.47 0.35
CA HIS A 254 -27.57 1.39 1.47
C HIS A 254 -27.98 2.81 1.04
N ARG A 255 -28.93 3.39 1.76
CA ARG A 255 -29.56 4.67 1.41
C ARG A 255 -28.58 5.84 1.36
N ALA A 256 -27.59 5.83 2.25
CA ALA A 256 -26.62 6.90 2.41
C ALA A 256 -25.47 6.84 1.38
N VAL A 257 -25.37 5.79 0.56
CA VAL A 257 -24.23 5.60 -0.36
C VAL A 257 -24.56 6.15 -1.75
N ALA A 258 -23.82 7.16 -2.19
CA ALA A 258 -23.85 7.67 -3.56
C ALA A 258 -23.05 6.78 -4.52
N GLY A 259 -23.54 6.61 -5.75
CA GLY A 259 -22.80 5.95 -6.84
C GLY A 259 -22.56 4.45 -6.69
N GLY A 260 -22.84 3.86 -5.52
CA GLY A 260 -22.65 2.45 -5.23
C GLY A 260 -21.18 2.05 -5.08
N ILE A 261 -20.93 0.74 -5.05
CA ILE A 261 -19.58 0.16 -4.90
C ILE A 261 -19.09 -0.37 -6.24
N SER A 262 -17.86 -0.01 -6.61
CA SER A 262 -17.21 -0.47 -7.85
C SER A 262 -17.00 -2.00 -7.85
N ALA A 263 -16.90 -2.60 -9.03
CA ALA A 263 -16.51 -4.02 -9.14
C ALA A 263 -15.07 -4.26 -8.68
N LEU A 264 -14.21 -3.24 -8.81
CA LEU A 264 -12.82 -3.29 -8.39
C LEU A 264 -12.71 -3.38 -6.86
N ALA A 265 -13.51 -2.60 -6.14
CA ALA A 265 -13.61 -2.69 -4.68
C ALA A 265 -14.01 -4.10 -4.21
N THR A 266 -14.93 -4.77 -4.90
CA THR A 266 -15.30 -6.16 -4.58
C THR A 266 -14.14 -7.14 -4.80
N ARG A 267 -13.32 -6.92 -5.84
CA ARG A 267 -12.11 -7.73 -6.05
C ARG A 267 -11.10 -7.51 -4.93
N HIS A 268 -10.83 -6.26 -4.59
CA HIS A 268 -9.97 -5.91 -3.46
C HIS A 268 -10.49 -6.51 -2.15
N PHE A 269 -11.80 -6.45 -1.92
CA PHE A 269 -12.42 -7.02 -0.73
C PHE A 269 -12.14 -8.52 -0.59
N ASN A 270 -12.29 -9.26 -1.69
CA ASN A 270 -11.95 -10.67 -1.71
C ASN A 270 -10.44 -10.91 -1.51
N THR A 271 -9.58 -10.14 -2.16
CA THR A 271 -8.12 -10.25 -2.01
C THR A 271 -7.68 -10.00 -0.58
N LEU A 272 -8.21 -8.99 0.10
CA LEU A 272 -7.85 -8.68 1.49
C LEU A 272 -8.32 -9.78 2.44
N ALA A 273 -9.54 -10.29 2.26
CA ALA A 273 -10.03 -11.41 3.06
C ALA A 273 -9.11 -12.65 2.96
N HIS A 274 -8.54 -12.91 1.79
CA HIS A 274 -7.54 -13.98 1.62
C HIS A 274 -6.19 -13.62 2.24
N ALA A 275 -5.74 -12.37 2.11
CA ALA A 275 -4.46 -11.91 2.65
C ALA A 275 -4.43 -11.92 4.18
N LEU A 276 -5.56 -11.72 4.85
CA LEU A 276 -5.65 -11.73 6.32
C LEU A 276 -5.50 -13.14 6.91
N ALA A 277 -6.00 -14.18 6.23
CA ALA A 277 -5.97 -15.55 6.75
C ALA A 277 -4.56 -16.04 7.17
N PRO A 278 -3.52 -15.98 6.30
CA PRO A 278 -2.18 -16.45 6.66
C PRO A 278 -1.51 -15.59 7.72
N LEU A 279 -1.86 -14.29 7.84
CA LEU A 279 -1.32 -13.40 8.88
C LEU A 279 -1.79 -13.82 10.27
N HIS A 280 -3.01 -14.37 10.37
CA HIS A 280 -3.54 -14.97 11.59
C HIS A 280 -3.16 -16.46 11.76
N GLY A 281 -2.33 -17.02 10.87
CA GLY A 281 -1.96 -18.43 10.89
C GLY A 281 -3.08 -19.40 10.50
N LEU A 282 -4.13 -18.91 9.85
CA LEU A 282 -5.26 -19.72 9.38
C LEU A 282 -5.16 -19.99 7.87
N ASN A 283 -5.57 -21.19 7.46
CA ASN A 283 -5.64 -21.58 6.04
C ASN A 283 -7.06 -21.44 5.45
N TYR A 284 -7.98 -20.85 6.20
CA TYR A 284 -9.35 -20.59 5.81
C TYR A 284 -9.79 -19.19 6.25
N ILE A 285 -10.78 -18.64 5.55
CA ILE A 285 -11.33 -17.30 5.86
C ILE A 285 -12.46 -17.43 6.87
N SER A 286 -12.37 -16.68 7.98
CA SER A 286 -13.46 -16.55 8.95
C SER A 286 -14.35 -15.34 8.64
N PRO A 287 -15.62 -15.33 9.10
CA PRO A 287 -16.50 -14.17 8.93
C PRO A 287 -15.93 -12.89 9.57
N SER A 288 -15.21 -13.01 10.69
CA SER A 288 -14.56 -11.90 11.37
C SER A 288 -13.49 -11.22 10.50
N MET A 289 -12.72 -12.00 9.72
CA MET A 289 -11.75 -11.46 8.76
C MET A 289 -12.44 -10.71 7.62
N VAL A 290 -13.61 -11.20 7.18
CA VAL A 290 -14.42 -10.52 6.17
C VAL A 290 -14.94 -9.17 6.72
N ALA A 291 -15.41 -9.13 7.96
CA ALA A 291 -15.81 -7.87 8.60
C ALA A 291 -14.64 -6.89 8.73
N LEU A 292 -13.46 -7.36 9.16
CA LEU A 292 -12.26 -6.53 9.25
C LEU A 292 -11.84 -5.98 7.87
N ALA A 293 -11.88 -6.82 6.84
CA ALA A 293 -11.57 -6.40 5.48
C ALA A 293 -12.52 -5.30 4.98
N ALA A 294 -13.81 -5.33 5.36
CA ALA A 294 -14.79 -4.33 4.96
C ALA A 294 -14.44 -2.95 5.56
N ARG A 295 -14.07 -2.93 6.85
CA ARG A 295 -13.66 -1.72 7.58
C ARG A 295 -12.43 -1.03 7.01
N LYS A 296 -11.54 -1.75 6.32
CA LYS A 296 -10.30 -1.18 5.75
C LYS A 296 -10.39 -0.82 4.26
N ILE A 297 -11.39 -1.35 3.54
CA ILE A 297 -11.52 -1.20 2.07
C ILE A 297 -12.53 -0.15 1.67
N TYR A 298 -13.64 -0.04 2.39
CA TYR A 298 -14.73 0.84 1.99
C TYR A 298 -14.63 2.31 2.44
N PRO A 299 -13.89 2.70 3.50
CA PRO A 299 -13.88 4.08 3.98
C PRO A 299 -13.52 5.13 2.91
N HIS A 300 -12.46 4.90 2.14
CA HIS A 300 -12.05 5.85 1.10
C HIS A 300 -12.97 5.81 -0.12
N ARG A 301 -13.68 4.69 -0.36
CA ARG A 301 -14.48 4.47 -1.58
C ARG A 301 -15.91 4.96 -1.48
N ILE A 302 -16.51 4.90 -0.30
CA ILE A 302 -17.91 5.27 -0.09
C ILE A 302 -18.03 6.78 -0.05
N ILE A 303 -18.89 7.32 -0.90
CA ILE A 303 -19.26 8.72 -0.91
C ILE A 303 -20.66 8.82 -0.32
N ILE A 304 -20.83 9.66 0.70
CA ILE A 304 -22.15 9.89 1.29
C ILE A 304 -23.00 10.69 0.30
N ALA A 305 -24.24 10.26 0.08
CA ALA A 305 -25.18 10.93 -0.79
C ALA A 305 -25.60 12.29 -0.23
N ALA A 306 -25.60 13.31 -1.09
CA ALA A 306 -26.25 14.57 -0.77
C ALA A 306 -27.76 14.33 -0.61
N PRO A 307 -28.46 15.00 0.33
CA PRO A 307 -29.89 14.78 0.55
C PRO A 307 -30.76 14.93 -0.70
N GLU A 308 -30.37 15.82 -1.60
CA GLU A 308 -31.02 16.06 -2.89
C GLU A 308 -30.86 14.92 -3.91
N ASN A 309 -29.77 14.15 -3.82
CA ASN A 309 -29.42 13.07 -4.74
C ASN A 309 -29.72 11.68 -4.16
N GLU A 310 -30.40 11.62 -3.02
CA GLU A 310 -30.81 10.38 -2.40
C GLU A 310 -31.94 9.72 -3.23
N ARG A 311 -31.96 8.38 -3.29
CA ARG A 311 -32.82 7.62 -4.21
C ARG A 311 -34.31 7.85 -3.96
N SER A 312 -34.73 8.02 -2.71
CA SER A 312 -36.13 8.24 -2.34
C SER A 312 -36.68 9.60 -2.80
N MET A 313 -35.81 10.57 -3.14
CA MET A 313 -36.24 11.82 -3.78
C MET A 313 -36.97 11.58 -5.12
N GLN A 314 -36.61 10.52 -5.85
CA GLN A 314 -37.29 10.13 -7.09
C GLN A 314 -38.71 9.59 -6.85
N TRP A 315 -39.01 9.21 -5.60
CA TRP A 315 -40.27 8.59 -5.18
C TRP A 315 -41.12 9.53 -4.31
N GLY A 316 -40.75 10.82 -4.21
CA GLY A 316 -41.57 11.86 -3.58
C GLY A 316 -41.32 12.05 -2.08
N SER A 317 -40.21 11.57 -1.53
CA SER A 317 -39.78 11.91 -0.17
C SER A 317 -39.60 13.41 0.03
N SER A 318 -39.82 13.88 1.26
CA SER A 318 -39.52 15.27 1.63
C SER A 318 -38.02 15.45 1.91
N LEU A 319 -37.45 16.53 1.36
CA LEU A 319 -36.02 16.85 1.53
C LEU A 319 -35.65 17.01 3.01
N GLU A 320 -36.53 17.60 3.82
CA GLU A 320 -36.32 17.79 5.25
C GLU A 320 -36.17 16.46 6.00
N ALA A 321 -36.99 15.45 5.66
CA ALA A 321 -36.91 14.13 6.27
C ALA A 321 -35.63 13.40 5.86
N VAL A 322 -35.25 13.49 4.58
CA VAL A 322 -33.99 12.89 4.09
C VAL A 322 -32.78 13.56 4.75
N LYS A 323 -32.81 14.90 4.88
CA LYS A 323 -31.74 15.64 5.55
C LYS A 323 -31.60 15.21 7.02
N ALA A 324 -32.70 15.06 7.75
CA ALA A 324 -32.68 14.60 9.14
C ALA A 324 -32.14 13.18 9.29
N VAL A 325 -32.38 12.30 8.32
CA VAL A 325 -31.85 10.91 8.32
C VAL A 325 -30.36 10.85 7.99
N LEU A 326 -29.88 11.73 7.11
CA LEU A 326 -28.47 11.77 6.67
C LEU A 326 -27.59 12.66 7.56
N GLU A 327 -28.19 13.43 8.47
CA GLU A 327 -27.45 14.32 9.36
C GLU A 327 -26.58 13.52 10.35
N GLY A 328 -25.28 13.77 10.31
CA GLY A 328 -24.31 13.13 11.21
C GLY A 328 -23.87 11.71 10.81
N VAL A 329 -24.39 11.16 9.71
CA VAL A 329 -24.00 9.82 9.24
C VAL A 329 -22.59 9.86 8.65
N THR A 330 -21.66 9.14 9.26
CA THR A 330 -20.30 8.97 8.74
C THR A 330 -20.20 7.74 7.83
N VAL A 331 -19.07 7.60 7.13
CA VAL A 331 -18.85 6.43 6.27
C VAL A 331 -18.66 5.17 7.11
N GLU A 332 -18.01 5.32 8.26
CA GLU A 332 -17.78 4.28 9.25
C GLU A 332 -19.13 3.76 9.79
N ASP A 333 -20.07 4.65 10.12
CA ASP A 333 -21.40 4.26 10.59
C ASP A 333 -22.15 3.41 9.55
N VAL A 334 -22.05 3.78 8.27
CA VAL A 334 -22.67 3.01 7.17
C VAL A 334 -22.07 1.60 7.07
N ILE A 335 -20.76 1.48 7.25
CA ILE A 335 -20.08 0.18 7.23
C ILE A 335 -20.56 -0.68 8.41
N GLU A 336 -20.61 -0.12 9.63
CA GLU A 336 -21.06 -0.86 10.80
C GLU A 336 -22.54 -1.23 10.73
N GLU A 337 -23.44 -0.32 10.30
CA GLU A 337 -24.87 -0.63 10.10
C GLU A 337 -25.05 -1.81 9.14
N VAL A 338 -24.28 -1.85 8.05
CA VAL A 338 -24.36 -2.97 7.11
C VAL A 338 -23.80 -4.25 7.71
N LEU A 339 -22.66 -4.20 8.41
CA LEU A 339 -22.07 -5.38 9.06
C LEU A 339 -23.01 -5.98 10.12
N GLU A 340 -23.75 -5.15 10.85
CA GLU A 340 -24.76 -5.59 11.82
C GLU A 340 -26.01 -6.16 11.15
N SER A 341 -26.39 -5.64 9.98
CA SER A 341 -27.59 -6.08 9.26
C SER A 341 -27.46 -7.44 8.58
N VAL A 342 -26.23 -7.85 8.22
CA VAL A 342 -25.98 -9.07 7.45
C VAL A 342 -25.76 -10.24 8.41
N GLU A 343 -26.57 -11.29 8.26
CA GLU A 343 -26.44 -12.51 9.06
C GLU A 343 -25.07 -13.16 8.89
N VAL A 344 -24.39 -13.37 10.01
CA VAL A 344 -23.08 -14.04 10.06
C VAL A 344 -23.29 -15.56 9.94
N PRO A 345 -22.62 -16.24 9.00
CA PRO A 345 -22.72 -17.69 8.87
C PRO A 345 -22.10 -18.38 10.10
N LEU A 346 -22.67 -19.52 10.48
CA LEU A 346 -22.35 -20.27 11.70
C LEU A 346 -21.04 -21.06 11.60
#